data_AF-A0A8H6MJG0-F1
#
_entry.id   AF-A0A8H6MJG0-F1
#
_cell.length_a   1.000
_cell.length_b   1.000
_cell.length_c   1.000
_cell.angle_alpha   90.00
_cell.angle_beta   90.00
_cell.angle_gamma   90.00
#
_symmetry.space_group_name_H-M   'P 1'
#
loop_
_entity.id
_entity.type
_entity.pdbx_description
1 polymer ?
#
loop_
_entity_poly.entity_id
_entity_poly.type
_entity_poly.pdbx_seq_one_letter_code
_entity_poly.pdbx_strand_id
1 'polypeptide(L)'
;MTLLQSLLHLTNFKSPLLRTLVPSISAAYAIQLAFAVPSILAQNEQFYDFSGSLTFLSVTALSLCLPSVRTRYSPASTNASASLPSRLVSFAGPGALNWRQIALSGAVVLWAVRLGSYLFKRIVQDGKDSRFDEIKKSPVRFGVAFFAQATWVSLCLLPIVTLNSVPSTVFAALSPIKVSDTLGLLIYLGGFAFEITADWQKSQWLRERRDKIHDEQFMTRGLWSISIVGLLSGVAMSYVSPAFVSLLLLKVSGVPLSEKKYDERYGNRKDYQEWKRNTPKLFPKLM
;
A
#
# COMPACT_ATOMS: atom_id res chain seq x y z
N MET A 1 -16.30 -34.16 3.99
CA MET A 1 -15.51 -32.97 4.35
C MET A 1 -16.03 -31.81 3.52
N THR A 2 -16.51 -30.74 4.15
CA THR A 2 -16.92 -29.53 3.40
C THR A 2 -15.68 -28.80 2.86
N LEU A 3 -15.82 -28.01 1.80
CA LEU A 3 -14.73 -27.22 1.22
C LEU A 3 -14.01 -26.37 2.28
N LEU A 4 -14.78 -25.82 3.23
CA LEU A 4 -14.25 -25.10 4.39
C LEU A 4 -13.36 -25.98 5.29
N GLN A 5 -13.79 -27.20 5.62
CA GLN A 5 -12.99 -28.12 6.44
C GLN A 5 -11.67 -28.49 5.75
N SER A 6 -11.69 -28.74 4.44
CA SER A 6 -10.50 -29.02 3.66
C SER A 6 -9.51 -27.85 3.67
N LEU A 7 -10.00 -26.60 3.50
CA LEU A 7 -9.16 -25.40 3.58
C LEU A 7 -8.58 -25.17 4.98
N LEU A 8 -9.37 -25.39 6.04
CA LEU A 8 -8.90 -25.26 7.41
C LEU A 8 -7.83 -26.29 7.74
N HIS A 9 -7.96 -27.52 7.22
CA HIS A 9 -6.96 -28.58 7.37
C HIS A 9 -5.68 -28.26 6.58
N LEU A 10 -5.80 -27.83 5.32
CA LEU A 10 -4.67 -27.49 4.46
C LEU A 10 -3.83 -26.32 4.99
N THR A 11 -4.46 -25.42 5.76
CA THR A 11 -3.82 -24.24 6.34
C THR A 11 -3.52 -24.39 7.85
N ASN A 12 -3.52 -25.63 8.35
CA ASN A 12 -3.27 -25.93 9.77
C ASN A 12 -1.77 -26.00 10.10
N PHE A 13 -1.08 -24.86 10.00
CA PHE A 13 0.34 -24.75 10.35
C PHE A 13 0.60 -24.96 11.85
N LYS A 14 1.85 -25.20 12.26
CA LYS A 14 2.19 -25.30 13.70
C LYS A 14 2.08 -23.96 14.42
N SER A 15 2.48 -22.86 13.78
CA SER A 15 2.44 -21.54 14.40
C SER A 15 1.06 -20.86 14.25
N PRO A 16 0.55 -20.19 15.30
CA PRO A 16 -0.73 -19.48 15.22
C PRO A 16 -0.70 -18.32 14.23
N LEU A 17 0.48 -17.70 14.03
CA LEU A 17 0.71 -16.67 13.03
C LEU A 17 0.53 -17.20 11.60
N LEU A 18 1.21 -18.29 11.22
CA LEU A 18 1.10 -18.82 9.85
C LEU A 18 -0.30 -19.33 9.54
N ARG A 19 -0.99 -19.86 10.55
CA ARG A 19 -2.41 -20.24 10.44
C ARG A 19 -3.25 -19.07 9.95
N THR A 20 -3.05 -17.84 10.40
CA THR A 20 -3.89 -16.71 9.95
C THR A 20 -3.27 -15.97 8.77
N LEU A 21 -1.95 -15.80 8.76
CA LEU A 21 -1.22 -15.07 7.74
C LEU A 21 -1.37 -15.68 6.35
N VAL A 22 -1.11 -16.99 6.22
CA VAL A 22 -1.10 -17.65 4.90
C VAL A 22 -2.49 -17.58 4.25
N PRO A 23 -3.60 -17.94 4.92
CA PRO A 23 -4.93 -17.79 4.34
C PRO A 23 -5.32 -16.33 4.04
N SER A 24 -4.91 -15.37 4.87
CA SER A 24 -5.18 -13.95 4.64
C SER A 24 -4.47 -13.43 3.38
N ILE A 25 -3.19 -13.75 3.19
CA ILE A 25 -2.45 -13.37 1.99
C ILE A 25 -3.00 -14.11 0.77
N SER A 26 -3.23 -15.42 0.87
CA SER A 26 -3.83 -16.19 -0.22
C SER A 26 -5.19 -15.63 -0.65
N ALA A 27 -6.02 -15.19 0.31
CA ALA A 27 -7.28 -14.53 0.01
C ALA A 27 -7.08 -13.19 -0.70
N ALA A 28 -6.07 -12.40 -0.32
CA ALA A 28 -5.75 -11.15 -1.01
C ALA A 28 -5.44 -11.38 -2.49
N TYR A 29 -4.58 -12.35 -2.78
CA TYR A 29 -4.23 -12.71 -4.16
C TYR A 29 -5.41 -13.35 -4.91
N ALA A 30 -6.21 -14.17 -4.25
CA ALA A 30 -7.39 -14.78 -4.86
C ALA A 30 -8.44 -13.74 -5.27
N ILE A 31 -8.70 -12.75 -4.41
CA ILE A 31 -9.61 -11.63 -4.73
C ILE A 31 -9.05 -10.84 -5.90
N GLN A 32 -7.77 -10.45 -5.86
CA GLN A 32 -7.18 -9.67 -6.94
C GLN A 32 -7.16 -10.42 -8.27
N LEU A 33 -6.90 -11.74 -8.26
CA LEU A 33 -7.00 -12.58 -9.45
C LEU A 33 -8.44 -12.68 -9.97
N ALA A 34 -9.43 -12.83 -9.08
CA ALA A 34 -10.84 -12.89 -9.44
C ALA A 34 -11.34 -11.59 -10.09
N PHE A 35 -10.78 -10.43 -9.72
CA PHE A 35 -11.08 -9.15 -10.35
C PHE A 35 -10.20 -8.87 -11.58
N ALA A 36 -8.96 -9.37 -11.62
CA ALA A 36 -8.05 -9.19 -12.74
C ALA A 36 -8.58 -9.84 -14.02
N VAL A 37 -9.09 -11.08 -13.96
CA VAL A 37 -9.61 -11.80 -15.13
C VAL A 37 -10.74 -11.03 -15.84
N PRO A 38 -11.86 -10.65 -15.19
CA PRO A 38 -12.91 -9.89 -15.84
C PRO A 38 -12.47 -8.49 -16.23
N SER A 39 -11.58 -7.85 -15.45
CA SER A 39 -11.09 -6.50 -15.75
C SER A 39 -10.19 -6.48 -17.00
N ILE A 40 -9.35 -7.49 -17.20
CA ILE A 40 -8.53 -7.67 -18.41
C ILE A 40 -9.43 -7.94 -19.62
N LEU A 41 -10.44 -8.80 -19.48
CA LEU A 41 -11.39 -9.13 -20.56
C LEU A 41 -12.25 -7.93 -20.95
N ALA A 42 -12.71 -7.14 -19.97
CA ALA A 42 -13.54 -5.97 -20.20
C ALA A 42 -12.75 -4.68 -20.48
N GLN A 43 -11.41 -4.72 -20.42
CA GLN A 43 -10.51 -3.55 -20.47
C GLN A 43 -10.98 -2.38 -19.57
N ASN A 44 -11.60 -2.70 -18.43
CA ASN A 44 -12.25 -1.73 -17.56
C ASN A 44 -11.46 -1.55 -16.26
N GLU A 45 -11.02 -0.32 -16.00
CA GLU A 45 -10.27 0.06 -14.78
C GLU A 45 -11.13 0.22 -13.54
N GLN A 46 -12.45 0.32 -13.70
CA GLN A 46 -13.39 0.53 -12.58
C GLN A 46 -13.25 -0.56 -11.50
N PHE A 47 -12.93 -1.78 -11.94
CA PHE A 47 -12.71 -2.92 -11.05
C PHE A 47 -11.40 -2.85 -10.28
N TYR A 48 -10.40 -2.11 -10.76
CA TYR A 48 -9.08 -2.04 -10.15
C TYR A 48 -9.13 -1.36 -8.78
N ASP A 49 -9.62 -0.12 -8.72
CA ASP A 49 -9.71 0.66 -7.48
C ASP A 49 -10.72 0.03 -6.48
N PHE A 50 -11.82 -0.53 -6.99
CA PHE A 50 -12.80 -1.24 -6.16
C PHE A 50 -12.21 -2.51 -5.54
N SER A 51 -11.50 -3.32 -6.32
CA SER A 51 -10.91 -4.57 -5.85
C SER A 51 -9.90 -4.34 -4.71
N GLY A 52 -9.14 -3.24 -4.73
CA GLY A 52 -8.22 -2.86 -3.67
C GLY A 52 -8.95 -2.67 -2.33
N SER A 53 -10.00 -1.83 -2.33
CA SER A 53 -10.79 -1.55 -1.13
C SER A 53 -11.51 -2.79 -0.60
N LEU A 54 -12.08 -3.60 -1.50
CA LEU A 54 -12.70 -4.88 -1.14
C LEU A 54 -11.68 -5.83 -0.51
N THR A 55 -10.46 -5.88 -1.05
CA THR A 55 -9.39 -6.74 -0.50
C THR A 55 -9.02 -6.32 0.93
N PHE A 56 -8.90 -5.02 1.21
CA PHE A 56 -8.66 -4.53 2.58
C PHE A 56 -9.75 -5.00 3.54
N LEU A 57 -11.03 -4.86 3.16
CA LEU A 57 -12.17 -5.25 3.99
C LEU A 57 -12.23 -6.76 4.20
N SER A 58 -12.13 -7.54 3.12
CA SER A 58 -12.22 -9.00 3.17
C SER A 58 -11.08 -9.63 3.94
N VAL A 59 -9.83 -9.19 3.74
CA VAL A 59 -8.66 -9.75 4.42
C VAL A 59 -8.68 -9.39 5.91
N THR A 60 -9.09 -8.17 6.25
CA THR A 60 -9.26 -7.74 7.65
C THR A 60 -10.31 -8.61 8.35
N ALA A 61 -11.51 -8.73 7.75
CA ALA A 61 -12.59 -9.55 8.29
C ALA A 61 -12.20 -11.04 8.41
N LEU A 62 -11.54 -11.58 7.38
CA LEU A 62 -11.05 -12.95 7.39
C LEU A 62 -10.03 -13.15 8.52
N SER A 63 -9.03 -12.27 8.65
CA SER A 63 -8.00 -12.40 9.68
C SER A 63 -8.58 -12.38 11.10
N LEU A 64 -9.61 -11.57 11.34
CA LEU A 64 -10.28 -11.45 12.63
C LEU A 64 -11.17 -12.67 12.95
N CYS A 65 -11.91 -13.18 11.95
CA CYS A 65 -12.85 -14.28 12.13
C CYS A 65 -12.18 -15.66 12.12
N LEU A 66 -11.07 -15.84 11.41
CA LEU A 66 -10.48 -17.14 11.12
C LEU A 66 -10.03 -17.93 12.37
N PRO A 67 -9.39 -17.32 13.40
CA PRO A 67 -9.11 -18.02 14.66
C PRO A 67 -10.38 -18.55 15.32
N SER A 68 -11.45 -17.74 15.35
CA SER A 68 -12.74 -18.10 15.92
C SER A 68 -13.38 -19.26 15.14
N VAL A 69 -13.35 -19.23 13.82
CA VAL A 69 -13.84 -20.32 12.97
C VAL A 69 -13.10 -21.62 13.27
N ARG A 70 -11.76 -21.58 13.38
CA ARG A 70 -10.96 -22.77 13.71
C ARG A 70 -11.33 -23.41 15.04
N THR A 71 -11.62 -22.61 16.07
CA THR A 71 -12.04 -23.16 17.38
C THR A 71 -13.38 -23.90 17.30
N ARG A 72 -14.26 -23.58 16.34
CA ARG A 72 -15.53 -24.29 16.14
C ARG A 72 -15.37 -25.62 15.45
N TYR A 73 -14.46 -25.69 14.49
CA TYR A 73 -14.19 -26.91 13.70
C TYR A 73 -13.10 -27.80 14.31
N SER A 74 -12.56 -27.43 15.49
CA SER A 74 -11.64 -28.28 16.23
C SER A 74 -12.41 -29.45 16.89
N PRO A 75 -11.95 -30.70 16.73
CA PRO A 75 -12.64 -31.88 17.27
C PRO A 75 -12.77 -31.89 18.81
N ALA A 76 -12.01 -31.03 19.51
CA ALA A 76 -12.05 -30.87 20.96
C ALA A 76 -13.05 -29.79 21.46
N SER A 77 -13.90 -29.23 20.58
CA SER A 77 -14.78 -28.11 20.92
C SER A 77 -16.10 -28.59 21.55
N THR A 78 -16.20 -28.56 22.88
CA THR A 78 -17.44 -28.81 23.63
C THR A 78 -18.41 -27.62 23.63
N ASN A 79 -17.98 -26.43 23.19
CA ASN A 79 -18.75 -25.17 23.20
C ASN A 79 -19.03 -24.65 21.76
N ALA A 80 -19.65 -25.49 20.93
CA ALA A 80 -19.97 -25.19 19.53
C ALA A 80 -21.08 -24.13 19.33
N SER A 81 -21.75 -23.67 20.39
CA SER A 81 -23.01 -22.93 20.33
C SER A 81 -22.90 -21.39 20.42
N ALA A 82 -21.71 -20.82 20.62
CA ALA A 82 -21.56 -19.35 20.60
C ALA A 82 -21.59 -18.82 19.15
N SER A 83 -22.65 -18.08 18.79
CA SER A 83 -22.83 -17.44 17.48
C SER A 83 -21.70 -16.43 17.14
N LEU A 84 -21.43 -16.18 15.85
CA LEU A 84 -20.35 -15.25 15.42
C LEU A 84 -20.56 -13.82 15.98
N PRO A 85 -21.81 -13.29 16.02
CA PRO A 85 -22.09 -11.99 16.61
C PRO A 85 -21.79 -11.92 18.12
N SER A 86 -22.10 -12.96 18.89
CA SER A 86 -21.92 -12.92 20.35
C SER A 86 -20.45 -12.89 20.77
N ARG A 87 -19.53 -13.40 19.94
CA ARG A 87 -18.08 -13.27 20.18
C ARG A 87 -17.48 -11.95 19.70
N LEU A 88 -18.12 -11.27 18.73
CA LEU A 88 -17.76 -9.90 18.32
C LEU A 88 -18.20 -8.86 19.36
N VAL A 89 -19.30 -9.13 20.07
CA VAL A 89 -19.88 -8.24 21.09
C VAL A 89 -19.38 -8.56 22.51
N SER A 90 -18.88 -9.77 22.76
CA SER A 90 -18.30 -10.13 24.06
C SER A 90 -16.94 -9.45 24.22
N PHE A 91 -16.89 -8.43 25.08
CA PHE A 91 -15.66 -7.74 25.52
C PHE A 91 -14.95 -8.45 26.69
N ALA A 92 -15.56 -9.50 27.26
CA ALA A 92 -15.01 -10.28 28.36
C ALA A 92 -15.52 -11.73 28.34
N GLY A 93 -14.59 -12.69 28.34
CA GLY A 93 -14.87 -14.12 28.44
C GLY A 93 -13.83 -15.01 27.71
N PRO A 94 -13.78 -16.33 28.01
CA PRO A 94 -12.92 -17.27 27.28
C PRO A 94 -13.38 -17.38 25.81
N GLY A 95 -12.64 -16.73 24.90
CA GLY A 95 -12.99 -16.66 23.47
C GLY A 95 -13.61 -15.33 23.01
N ALA A 96 -13.66 -14.33 23.89
CA ALA A 96 -13.93 -12.94 23.54
C ALA A 96 -12.77 -12.34 22.71
N LEU A 97 -13.10 -11.53 21.70
CA LEU A 97 -12.09 -10.78 20.96
C LEU A 97 -11.49 -9.69 21.86
N ASN A 98 -10.18 -9.48 21.75
CA ASN A 98 -9.56 -8.39 22.49
C ASN A 98 -9.99 -7.04 21.91
N TRP A 99 -10.23 -6.04 22.76
CA TRP A 99 -10.61 -4.70 22.31
C TRP A 99 -9.61 -4.10 21.31
N ARG A 100 -8.30 -4.41 21.44
CA ARG A 100 -7.26 -3.96 20.50
C ARG A 100 -7.48 -4.50 19.10
N GLN A 101 -7.87 -5.77 18.99
CA GLN A 101 -8.16 -6.43 17.70
C GLN A 101 -9.37 -5.75 17.03
N ILE A 102 -10.41 -5.47 17.81
CA ILE A 102 -11.61 -4.77 17.32
C ILE A 102 -11.28 -3.34 16.91
N ALA A 103 -10.60 -2.58 17.78
CA ALA A 103 -10.28 -1.18 17.53
C ALA A 103 -9.39 -0.98 16.30
N LEU A 104 -8.31 -1.76 16.17
CA LEU A 104 -7.38 -1.64 15.05
C LEU A 104 -7.94 -2.21 13.74
N SER A 105 -8.70 -3.32 13.79
CA SER A 105 -9.43 -3.80 12.60
C SER A 105 -10.49 -2.79 12.16
N GLY A 106 -11.21 -2.18 13.12
CA GLY A 106 -12.20 -1.14 12.87
C GLY A 106 -11.58 0.11 12.27
N ALA A 107 -10.41 0.54 12.74
CA ALA A 107 -9.65 1.64 12.17
C ALA A 107 -9.33 1.40 10.68
N VAL A 108 -8.85 0.20 10.33
CA VAL A 108 -8.60 -0.15 8.92
C VAL A 108 -9.88 -0.17 8.09
N VAL A 109 -10.98 -0.71 8.64
CA VAL A 109 -12.28 -0.72 7.95
C VAL A 109 -12.77 0.71 7.68
N LEU A 110 -12.71 1.58 8.69
CA LEU A 110 -13.11 2.99 8.55
C LEU A 110 -12.27 3.71 7.49
N TRP A 111 -10.94 3.52 7.53
CA TRP A 111 -10.03 4.09 6.55
C TRP A 111 -10.29 3.55 5.14
N ALA A 112 -10.42 2.24 4.98
CA ALA A 112 -10.65 1.59 3.68
C ALA A 112 -12.00 1.97 3.06
N VAL A 113 -13.07 2.06 3.86
CA VAL A 113 -14.39 2.50 3.38
C VAL A 113 -14.33 3.97 2.95
N ARG A 114 -13.67 4.83 3.73
CA ARG A 114 -13.52 6.24 3.41
C ARG A 114 -12.71 6.47 2.14
N LEU A 115 -11.54 5.85 2.01
CA LEU A 115 -10.70 5.99 0.82
C LEU A 115 -11.36 5.33 -0.41
N GLY A 116 -11.93 4.14 -0.23
CA GLY A 116 -12.60 3.40 -1.31
C GLY A 116 -13.84 4.12 -1.84
N SER A 117 -14.66 4.71 -0.97
CA SER A 117 -15.83 5.50 -1.39
C SER A 117 -15.43 6.77 -2.15
N TYR A 118 -14.34 7.44 -1.73
CA TYR A 118 -13.80 8.59 -2.44
C TYR A 118 -13.30 8.23 -3.86
N LEU A 119 -12.50 7.16 -3.97
CA LEU A 119 -12.00 6.66 -5.26
C LEU A 119 -13.13 6.23 -6.18
N PHE A 120 -14.10 5.47 -5.66
CA PHE A 120 -15.25 5.01 -6.43
C PHE A 120 -16.09 6.19 -6.95
N LYS A 121 -16.36 7.18 -6.09
CA LYS A 121 -17.08 8.40 -6.50
C LYS A 121 -16.36 9.13 -7.62
N ARG A 122 -15.03 9.22 -7.56
CA ARG A 122 -14.21 9.87 -8.61
C ARG A 122 -14.33 9.13 -9.94
N ILE A 123 -14.24 7.82 -9.94
CA ILE A 123 -14.32 6.99 -11.16
C ILE A 123 -15.68 7.12 -11.83
N VAL A 124 -16.77 7.14 -11.04
CA VAL A 124 -18.13 7.31 -11.56
C VAL A 124 -18.33 8.70 -12.18
N GLN A 125 -17.65 9.73 -11.66
CA GLN A 125 -17.78 11.11 -12.14
C GLN A 125 -16.87 11.43 -13.32
N ASP A 126 -15.61 10.98 -13.29
CA ASP A 126 -14.59 11.36 -14.28
C ASP A 126 -14.47 10.33 -15.41
N GLY A 127 -15.06 9.13 -15.25
CA GLY A 127 -15.29 8.13 -16.29
C GLY A 127 -14.06 7.39 -16.84
N LYS A 128 -12.88 8.03 -16.86
CA LYS A 128 -11.62 7.46 -17.30
C LYS A 128 -10.44 8.05 -16.55
N ASP A 129 -9.49 7.20 -16.18
CA ASP A 129 -8.21 7.62 -15.60
C ASP A 129 -7.09 7.45 -16.64
N SER A 130 -6.45 8.56 -17.02
CA SER A 130 -5.40 8.61 -18.04
C SER A 130 -4.19 7.74 -17.70
N ARG A 131 -3.99 7.39 -16.41
CA ARG A 131 -2.89 6.53 -15.96
C ARG A 131 -2.99 5.10 -16.50
N PHE A 132 -4.19 4.61 -16.78
CA PHE A 132 -4.38 3.24 -17.24
C PHE A 132 -4.53 3.13 -18.76
N ASP A 133 -4.53 4.23 -19.51
CA ASP A 133 -4.69 4.21 -20.96
C ASP A 133 -3.55 3.47 -21.68
N GLU A 134 -2.35 3.47 -21.12
CA GLU A 134 -1.24 2.64 -21.61
C GLU A 134 -1.22 1.23 -21.02
N ILE A 135 -1.67 1.08 -19.78
CA ILE A 135 -1.60 -0.19 -19.04
C ILE A 135 -2.64 -1.19 -19.57
N LYS A 136 -3.85 -0.72 -19.91
CA LYS A 136 -4.96 -1.54 -20.46
C LYS A 136 -4.61 -2.20 -21.80
N LYS A 137 -3.65 -1.64 -22.56
CA LYS A 137 -3.26 -2.16 -23.89
C LYS A 137 -2.55 -3.51 -23.82
N SER A 138 -2.01 -3.89 -22.67
CA SER A 138 -1.32 -5.17 -22.50
C SER A 138 -1.91 -5.95 -21.32
N PRO A 139 -2.46 -7.16 -21.55
CA PRO A 139 -3.08 -7.96 -20.50
C PRO A 139 -2.07 -8.33 -19.40
N VAL A 140 -0.80 -8.52 -19.76
CA VAL A 140 0.28 -8.84 -18.82
C VAL A 140 0.58 -7.68 -17.87
N ARG A 141 0.78 -6.45 -18.37
CA ARG A 141 1.08 -5.31 -17.48
C ARG A 141 -0.10 -4.96 -16.58
N PHE A 142 -1.33 -5.12 -17.09
CA PHE A 142 -2.51 -4.91 -16.28
C PHE A 142 -2.64 -5.98 -15.19
N GLY A 143 -2.40 -7.26 -15.52
CA GLY A 143 -2.32 -8.33 -14.52
C GLY A 143 -1.26 -8.06 -13.44
N VAL A 144 -0.06 -7.62 -13.84
CA VAL A 144 1.02 -7.25 -12.89
C VAL A 144 0.57 -6.13 -11.92
N ALA A 145 -0.24 -5.17 -12.38
CA ALA A 145 -0.80 -4.14 -11.50
C ALA A 145 -1.69 -4.75 -10.40
N PHE A 146 -2.56 -5.70 -10.73
CA PHE A 146 -3.40 -6.40 -9.74
C PHE A 146 -2.56 -7.21 -8.73
N PHE A 147 -1.49 -7.87 -9.19
CA PHE A 147 -0.57 -8.58 -8.30
C PHE A 147 0.23 -7.62 -7.38
N ALA A 148 0.67 -6.48 -7.92
CA ALA A 148 1.32 -5.43 -7.13
C ALA A 148 0.36 -4.87 -6.07
N GLN A 149 -0.91 -4.67 -6.44
CA GLN A 149 -1.96 -4.27 -5.50
C GLN A 149 -2.18 -5.33 -4.41
N ALA A 150 -2.25 -6.61 -4.74
CA ALA A 150 -2.34 -7.70 -3.76
C ALA A 150 -1.18 -7.67 -2.76
N THR A 151 0.03 -7.47 -3.28
CA THR A 151 1.26 -7.37 -2.48
C THR A 151 1.22 -6.16 -1.55
N TRP A 152 0.81 -5.01 -2.07
CA TRP A 152 0.68 -3.78 -1.32
C TRP A 152 -0.33 -3.90 -0.17
N VAL A 153 -1.54 -4.40 -0.46
CA VAL A 153 -2.56 -4.62 0.58
C VAL A 153 -2.06 -5.60 1.65
N SER A 154 -1.40 -6.68 1.22
CA SER A 154 -0.83 -7.67 2.15
C SER A 154 0.20 -7.03 3.09
N LEU A 155 1.10 -6.19 2.54
CA LEU A 155 2.12 -5.48 3.29
C LEU A 155 1.51 -4.52 4.32
N CYS A 156 0.53 -3.71 3.91
CA CYS A 156 -0.16 -2.78 4.80
C CYS A 156 -0.95 -3.50 5.91
N LEU A 157 -1.51 -4.68 5.63
CA LEU A 157 -2.29 -5.45 6.59
C LEU A 157 -1.47 -6.36 7.51
N LEU A 158 -0.17 -6.53 7.28
CA LEU A 158 0.68 -7.39 8.13
C LEU A 158 0.49 -7.11 9.64
N PRO A 159 0.53 -5.85 10.13
CA PRO A 159 0.39 -5.57 11.57
C PRO A 159 -0.97 -6.00 12.13
N ILE A 160 -2.02 -5.91 11.32
CA ILE A 160 -3.38 -6.30 11.72
C ILE A 160 -3.53 -7.81 11.71
N VAL A 161 -3.02 -8.47 10.68
CA VAL A 161 -3.05 -9.93 10.57
C VAL A 161 -2.24 -10.57 11.69
N THR A 162 -1.07 -10.03 12.04
CA THR A 162 -0.28 -10.53 13.18
C THR A 162 -1.00 -10.32 14.51
N LEU A 163 -1.61 -9.14 14.73
CA LEU A 163 -2.43 -8.88 15.92
C LEU A 163 -3.63 -9.82 16.04
N ASN A 164 -4.32 -10.08 14.94
CA ASN A 164 -5.47 -11.00 14.90
C ASN A 164 -5.05 -12.47 15.05
N SER A 165 -3.76 -12.77 14.88
CA SER A 165 -3.21 -14.12 15.07
C SER A 165 -2.85 -14.46 16.52
N VAL A 166 -2.70 -13.47 17.40
CA VAL A 166 -2.25 -13.77 18.77
C VAL A 166 -3.39 -14.36 19.62
N PRO A 167 -3.14 -15.49 20.34
CA PRO A 167 -4.16 -16.14 21.16
C PRO A 167 -4.69 -15.26 22.29
N SER A 168 -5.96 -15.47 22.66
CA SER A 168 -6.62 -14.77 23.77
C SER A 168 -5.91 -14.96 25.12
N THR A 169 -5.22 -16.09 25.33
CA THR A 169 -4.44 -16.36 26.55
C THR A 169 -3.27 -15.39 26.73
N VAL A 170 -2.63 -14.98 25.64
CA VAL A 170 -1.55 -13.98 25.68
C VAL A 170 -2.12 -12.61 26.01
N PHE A 171 -3.30 -12.28 25.49
CA PHE A 171 -3.98 -11.02 25.82
C PHE A 171 -4.44 -10.95 27.27
N ALA A 172 -4.84 -12.06 27.87
CA ALA A 172 -5.21 -12.13 29.29
C ALA A 172 -4.03 -11.85 30.24
N ALA A 173 -2.81 -12.10 29.79
CA ALA A 173 -1.59 -11.81 30.55
C ALA A 173 -1.10 -10.35 30.43
N LEU A 174 -1.70 -9.56 29.54
CA LEU A 174 -1.32 -8.16 29.30
C LEU A 174 -2.22 -7.21 30.09
N SER A 175 -1.65 -6.08 30.51
CA SER A 175 -2.44 -4.98 31.07
C SER A 175 -3.56 -4.55 30.10
N PRO A 176 -4.77 -4.25 30.62
CA PRO A 176 -5.91 -3.88 29.78
C PRO A 176 -5.62 -2.73 28.82
N ILE A 177 -4.89 -1.70 29.27
CA ILE A 177 -4.47 -0.54 28.48
C ILE A 177 -2.97 -0.31 28.69
N LYS A 178 -2.23 -0.13 27.60
CA LYS A 178 -0.82 0.26 27.61
C LYS A 178 -0.65 1.66 27.03
N VAL A 179 0.40 2.36 27.45
CA VAL A 179 0.76 3.69 26.90
C VAL A 179 0.92 3.64 25.37
N SER A 180 1.47 2.54 24.84
CA SER A 180 1.58 2.32 23.40
C SER A 180 0.23 2.29 22.68
N ASP A 181 -0.81 1.74 23.32
CA ASP A 181 -2.14 1.67 22.72
C ASP A 181 -2.74 3.08 22.61
N THR A 182 -2.61 3.88 23.68
CA THR A 182 -3.08 5.27 23.71
C THR A 182 -2.34 6.13 22.69
N LEU A 183 -1.01 6.04 22.64
CA LEU A 183 -0.20 6.80 21.68
C LEU A 183 -0.52 6.41 20.24
N GLY A 184 -0.63 5.10 19.95
CA GLY A 184 -0.98 4.60 18.63
C GLY A 184 -2.36 5.07 18.17
N LEU A 185 -3.35 5.04 19.07
CA LEU A 185 -4.70 5.51 18.76
C LEU A 185 -4.74 7.03 18.55
N LEU A 186 -4.00 7.81 19.33
CA LEU A 186 -3.88 9.27 19.14
C LEU A 186 -3.23 9.62 17.80
N ILE A 187 -2.15 8.93 17.43
CA ILE A 187 -1.49 9.12 16.13
C ILE A 187 -2.46 8.78 14.99
N TYR A 188 -3.18 7.67 15.10
CA TYR A 188 -4.19 7.27 14.11
C TYR A 188 -5.29 8.33 13.98
N LEU A 189 -5.89 8.77 15.10
CA LEU A 189 -6.97 9.76 15.09
C LEU A 189 -6.49 11.10 14.53
N GLY A 190 -5.28 11.54 14.90
CA GLY A 190 -4.66 12.74 14.36
C GLY A 190 -4.42 12.65 12.85
N GLY A 191 -3.83 11.56 12.39
CA GLY A 191 -3.60 11.32 10.95
C GLY A 191 -4.89 11.21 10.15
N PHE A 192 -5.89 10.51 10.68
CA PHE A 192 -7.20 10.36 10.05
C PHE A 192 -7.96 11.69 9.98
N ALA A 193 -7.93 12.51 11.03
CA ALA A 193 -8.50 13.85 11.02
C ALA A 193 -7.77 14.77 10.03
N PHE A 194 -6.44 14.69 9.96
CA PHE A 194 -5.64 15.42 8.98
C PHE A 194 -6.01 15.04 7.54
N GLU A 195 -6.13 13.73 7.26
CA GLU A 195 -6.52 13.23 5.94
C GLU A 195 -7.93 13.69 5.54
N ILE A 196 -8.90 13.61 6.47
CA ILE A 196 -10.28 14.09 6.26
C ILE A 196 -10.30 15.58 5.95
N THR A 197 -9.60 16.39 6.75
CA THR A 197 -9.59 17.85 6.56
C THR A 197 -8.90 18.23 5.25
N ALA A 198 -7.78 17.60 4.90
CA ALA A 198 -7.07 17.85 3.65
C ALA A 198 -7.93 17.52 2.41
N ASP A 199 -8.60 16.36 2.39
CA ASP A 199 -9.43 15.98 1.26
C ASP A 199 -10.74 16.75 1.18
N TRP A 200 -11.29 17.17 2.33
CA TRP A 200 -12.44 18.08 2.34
C TRP A 200 -12.06 19.43 1.72
N GLN A 201 -10.91 20.01 2.12
CA GLN A 201 -10.38 21.25 1.54
C GLN A 201 -10.17 21.11 0.03
N LYS A 202 -9.54 20.01 -0.41
CA LYS A 202 -9.34 19.72 -1.83
C LYS A 202 -10.64 19.60 -2.60
N SER A 203 -11.62 18.91 -2.01
CA SER A 203 -12.92 18.69 -2.65
C SER A 203 -13.74 19.98 -2.75
N GLN A 204 -13.66 20.88 -1.76
CA GLN A 204 -14.27 22.22 -1.84
C GLN A 204 -13.60 23.06 -2.92
N TRP A 205 -12.27 23.11 -2.93
CA TRP A 205 -11.51 23.91 -3.90
C TRP A 205 -11.78 23.46 -5.34
N LEU A 206 -11.87 22.14 -5.59
CA LEU A 206 -12.23 21.59 -6.91
C LEU A 206 -13.68 21.91 -7.32
N ARG A 207 -14.61 22.06 -6.36
CA ARG A 207 -15.98 22.52 -6.65
C ARG A 207 -15.99 23.99 -7.01
N GLU A 208 -15.32 24.83 -6.24
CA GLU A 208 -15.22 26.27 -6.50
C GLU A 208 -14.59 26.57 -7.87
N ARG A 209 -13.59 25.78 -8.28
CA ARG A 209 -13.00 25.86 -9.62
C ARG A 209 -14.01 25.49 -10.72
N ARG A 210 -14.83 24.46 -10.49
CA ARG A 210 -15.88 24.03 -11.42
C ARG A 210 -16.97 25.08 -11.57
N ASP A 211 -17.29 25.76 -10.47
CA ASP A 211 -18.26 26.86 -10.40
C ASP A 211 -17.67 28.20 -10.88
N LYS A 212 -16.43 28.19 -11.37
CA LYS A 212 -15.68 29.35 -11.89
C LYS A 212 -15.53 30.50 -10.89
N ILE A 213 -15.49 30.19 -9.59
CA ILE A 213 -15.24 31.18 -8.53
C ILE A 213 -13.77 31.60 -8.52
N HIS A 214 -12.87 30.69 -8.91
CA HIS A 214 -11.45 30.95 -9.12
C HIS A 214 -10.91 30.07 -10.27
N ASP A 215 -9.76 30.47 -10.84
CA ASP A 215 -9.08 29.77 -11.95
C ASP A 215 -7.64 29.37 -11.60
N GLU A 216 -7.30 29.36 -10.30
CA GLU A 216 -5.96 28.99 -9.84
C GLU A 216 -5.65 27.53 -10.19
N GLN A 217 -4.41 27.25 -10.62
CA GLN A 217 -3.99 25.88 -10.96
C GLN A 217 -3.61 25.05 -9.73
N PHE A 218 -3.21 25.69 -8.62
CA PHE A 218 -2.71 25.03 -7.42
C PHE A 218 -3.33 25.61 -6.15
N MET A 219 -3.58 24.74 -5.16
CA MET A 219 -4.04 25.17 -3.84
C MET A 219 -2.89 25.80 -3.04
N THR A 220 -3.00 27.09 -2.76
CA THR A 220 -2.02 27.85 -1.98
C THR A 220 -2.51 28.20 -0.57
N ARG A 221 -3.66 27.65 -0.14
CA ARG A 221 -4.31 27.93 1.14
C ARG A 221 -4.62 26.64 1.91
N GLY A 222 -4.80 26.74 3.23
CA GLY A 222 -5.18 25.62 4.10
C GLY A 222 -4.03 24.66 4.43
N LEU A 223 -4.34 23.38 4.70
CA LEU A 223 -3.32 22.37 5.01
C LEU A 223 -2.36 22.16 3.82
N TRP A 224 -2.82 22.42 2.61
CA TRP A 224 -2.05 22.27 1.39
C TRP A 224 -0.91 23.30 1.26
N SER A 225 -1.02 24.47 1.89
CA SER A 225 0.06 25.47 1.93
C SER A 225 1.13 25.18 2.98
N ILE A 226 0.77 24.42 4.02
CA ILE A 226 1.68 23.99 5.10
C ILE A 226 2.59 22.84 4.63
N SER A 227 2.29 22.24 3.47
CA SER A 227 3.05 21.16 2.83
C SER A 227 4.37 21.64 2.21
N ILE A 228 5.17 22.44 2.94
CA ILE A 228 6.56 22.77 2.59
C ILE A 228 7.38 21.50 2.33
N VAL A 229 7.08 20.39 3.02
CA VAL A 229 7.69 19.07 2.80
C VAL A 229 7.35 18.51 1.42
N GLY A 230 6.11 18.70 0.93
CA GLY A 230 5.70 18.32 -0.42
C GLY A 230 6.45 19.11 -1.49
N LEU A 231 6.57 20.43 -1.30
CA LEU A 231 7.35 21.31 -2.16
C LEU A 231 8.85 20.92 -2.17
N LEU A 232 9.45 20.70 -1.00
CA LEU A 232 10.84 20.27 -0.86
C LEU A 232 11.08 18.88 -1.47
N SER A 233 10.13 17.95 -1.31
CA SER A 233 10.23 16.61 -1.90
C SER A 233 10.11 16.64 -3.43
N GLY A 234 9.23 17.49 -3.99
CA GLY A 234 9.11 17.71 -5.43
C GLY A 234 10.34 18.39 -6.02
N VAL A 235 10.90 19.38 -5.32
CA VAL A 235 12.18 20.01 -5.68
C VAL A 235 13.31 18.98 -5.62
N ALA A 236 13.43 18.18 -4.56
CA ALA A 236 14.44 17.12 -4.44
C ALA A 236 14.33 16.09 -5.57
N MET A 237 13.12 15.60 -5.87
CA MET A 237 12.86 14.66 -6.96
C MET A 237 13.21 15.23 -8.34
N SER A 238 13.06 16.55 -8.53
CA SER A 238 13.43 17.24 -9.77
C SER A 238 14.94 17.26 -10.00
N TYR A 239 15.77 17.17 -8.95
CA TYR A 239 17.23 17.06 -9.04
C TYR A 239 17.74 15.61 -9.20
N VAL A 240 16.94 14.60 -8.83
CA VAL A 240 17.33 13.19 -8.97
C VAL A 240 17.51 12.80 -10.44
N SER A 241 16.65 13.28 -11.34
CA SER A 241 16.73 12.97 -12.78
C SER A 241 18.02 13.52 -13.43
N PRO A 242 18.35 14.83 -13.32
CA PRO A 242 19.64 15.36 -13.80
C PRO A 242 20.85 14.70 -13.16
N ALA A 243 20.81 14.37 -11.87
CA ALA A 243 21.91 13.70 -11.17
C ALA A 243 22.13 12.26 -11.69
N PHE A 244 21.04 11.53 -11.93
CA PHE A 244 21.10 10.17 -12.48
C PHE A 244 21.61 10.17 -13.93
N VAL A 245 21.12 11.09 -14.78
CA VAL A 245 21.62 11.26 -16.15
C VAL A 245 23.10 11.66 -16.15
N SER A 246 23.50 12.57 -15.25
CA SER A 246 24.91 12.97 -15.11
C SER A 246 25.79 11.79 -14.67
N LEU A 247 25.32 10.93 -13.76
CA LEU A 247 26.02 9.73 -13.35
C LEU A 247 26.18 8.74 -14.53
N LEU A 248 25.12 8.52 -15.30
CA LEU A 248 25.18 7.68 -16.50
C LEU A 248 26.19 8.24 -17.51
N LEU A 249 26.14 9.53 -17.82
CA LEU A 249 27.07 10.15 -18.77
C LEU A 249 28.52 10.15 -18.28
N LEU A 250 28.76 10.41 -16.99
CA LEU A 250 30.12 10.51 -16.43
C LEU A 250 30.75 9.15 -16.13
N LYS A 251 29.97 8.16 -15.68
CA LYS A 251 30.50 6.90 -15.13
C LYS A 251 30.12 5.64 -15.90
N VAL A 252 29.08 5.66 -16.74
CA VAL A 252 28.57 4.43 -17.37
C VAL A 252 28.64 4.49 -18.90
N SER A 253 28.04 5.50 -19.54
CA SER A 253 27.77 5.48 -20.99
C SER A 253 28.45 6.57 -21.81
N GLY A 254 28.74 7.75 -21.26
CA GLY A 254 29.23 8.89 -22.05
C GLY A 254 30.76 8.94 -22.14
N VAL A 255 31.39 9.41 -21.06
CA VAL A 255 32.83 9.64 -21.00
C VAL A 255 33.65 8.34 -21.02
N PRO A 256 33.30 7.27 -20.27
CA PRO A 256 34.12 6.06 -20.23
C PRO A 256 34.16 5.30 -21.57
N LEU A 257 33.03 5.23 -22.28
CA LEU A 257 32.97 4.60 -23.61
C LEU A 257 33.74 5.40 -24.66
N SER A 258 33.67 6.74 -24.59
CA SER A 258 34.43 7.61 -25.48
C SER A 258 35.93 7.52 -25.21
N GLU A 259 36.35 7.60 -23.94
CA GLU A 259 37.75 7.46 -23.53
C GLU A 259 38.33 6.12 -23.96
N LYS A 260 37.62 5.02 -23.76
CA LYS A 260 38.08 3.68 -24.17
C LYS A 260 38.33 3.59 -25.69
N LYS A 261 37.44 4.18 -26.50
CA LYS A 261 37.58 4.23 -27.96
C LYS A 261 38.78 5.07 -28.42
N TYR A 262 39.10 6.16 -27.72
CA TYR A 262 40.25 7.01 -28.03
C TYR A 262 41.56 6.43 -27.49
N ASP A 263 41.54 5.75 -26.34
CA ASP A 263 42.67 5.02 -25.77
C ASP A 263 43.11 3.89 -26.71
N GLU A 264 42.17 3.14 -27.30
CA GLU A 264 42.47 2.09 -28.29
C GLU A 264 43.11 2.65 -29.57
N ARG A 265 42.78 3.89 -29.97
CA ARG A 265 43.24 4.49 -31.22
C ARG A 265 44.54 5.31 -31.08
N TYR A 266 44.72 6.01 -29.96
CA TYR A 266 45.78 6.99 -29.76
C TYR A 266 46.58 6.79 -28.47
N GLY A 267 46.30 5.74 -27.69
CA GLY A 267 46.90 5.50 -26.38
C GLY A 267 48.43 5.46 -26.36
N ASN A 268 49.07 5.12 -27.48
CA ASN A 268 50.54 5.06 -27.59
C ASN A 268 51.20 6.41 -27.90
N ARG A 269 50.43 7.49 -28.13
CA ARG A 269 51.00 8.81 -28.43
C ARG A 269 51.14 9.65 -27.16
N LYS A 270 52.30 10.28 -27.00
CA LYS A 270 52.64 11.07 -25.80
C LYS A 270 51.80 12.36 -25.67
N ASP A 271 51.47 12.98 -26.79
CA ASP A 271 50.61 14.18 -26.88
C ASP A 271 49.17 13.90 -26.38
N TYR A 272 48.61 12.74 -26.73
CA TYR A 272 47.28 12.32 -26.28
C TYR A 272 47.23 12.04 -24.77
N GLN A 273 48.26 11.39 -24.22
CA GLN A 273 48.37 11.13 -22.78
C GLN A 273 48.48 12.43 -21.97
N GLU A 274 49.23 13.41 -22.49
CA GLU A 274 49.39 14.72 -21.84
C GLU A 274 48.11 15.56 -21.91
N TRP A 275 47.41 15.55 -23.05
CA TRP A 275 46.09 16.17 -23.19
C TRP A 275 45.08 15.58 -22.20
N LYS A 276 44.99 14.24 -22.11
CA LYS A 276 44.07 13.53 -21.21
C LYS A 276 44.33 13.84 -19.73
N ARG A 277 45.60 14.08 -19.35
CA ARG A 277 45.98 14.45 -17.97
C ARG A 277 45.59 15.90 -17.64
N ASN A 278 45.66 16.80 -18.62
CA ASN A 278 45.50 18.22 -18.40
C ASN A 278 44.04 18.70 -18.55
N THR A 279 43.22 18.02 -19.35
CA THR A 279 41.82 18.39 -19.62
C THR A 279 40.85 17.82 -18.56
N PRO A 280 40.18 18.67 -17.76
CA PRO A 280 39.16 18.22 -16.81
C PRO A 280 37.89 17.76 -17.52
N LYS A 281 37.22 16.73 -16.98
CA LYS A 281 36.13 16.01 -17.67
C LYS A 281 34.80 16.77 -17.77
N LEU A 282 34.55 17.79 -16.95
CA LEU A 282 33.26 18.50 -16.97
C LEU A 282 33.34 19.95 -16.51
N PHE A 283 34.06 20.25 -15.44
CA PHE A 283 34.23 21.63 -14.95
C PHE A 283 35.60 22.17 -15.38
N PRO A 284 35.69 23.36 -15.98
CA PRO A 284 36.95 24.01 -16.26
C PRO A 284 37.78 24.12 -14.97
N LYS A 285 39.09 23.87 -15.04
CA LYS A 285 39.98 24.22 -13.93
C LYS A 285 39.88 25.74 -13.78
N LEU A 286 39.28 26.22 -12.70
CA LEU A 286 39.46 27.60 -12.27
C LEU A 286 40.96 27.74 -11.99
N MET A 287 41.61 28.62 -12.77
CA MET A 287 43.03 28.95 -12.64
C MET A 287 43.37 29.44 -11.24
#